data_AF-A0AAN0KPS2-F1
#
_entry.id   AF-A0AAN0KPS2-F1
#
_cell.length_a   1.000
_cell.length_b   1.000
_cell.length_c   1.000
_cell.angle_alpha   90.00
_cell.angle_beta   90.00
_cell.angle_gamma   90.00
#
_symmetry.space_group_name_H-M   'P 1'
#
loop_
_entity.id
_entity.type
_entity.pdbx_description
1 polymer ?
#
loop_
_entity_poly.entity_id
_entity_poly.type
_entity_poly.pdbx_seq_one_letter_code
_entity_poly.pdbx_strand_id
1 'polypeptide(L)' 'MSTQTGNDQEKDAYLDTLKAQGAELLAELPAEGTIEHARLSLIDAKIEQLTRPITAGSWKLPDE' A
#
# COMPACT_ATOMS: atom_id res chain seq x y z
N MET A 1 23.27 8.59 -14.44
CA MET A 1 22.92 8.00 -13.14
C MET A 1 21.55 8.55 -12.75
N SER A 2 20.46 7.94 -13.20
CA SER A 2 19.10 8.46 -12.98
C SER A 2 18.08 7.32 -12.97
N THR A 3 18.03 6.53 -11.89
CA THR A 3 16.96 5.53 -11.69
C THR A 3 16.42 5.48 -10.26
N GLN A 4 16.82 6.41 -9.39
CA GLN A 4 16.32 6.42 -8.01
C GLN A 4 15.03 7.24 -7.84
N THR A 5 14.88 8.36 -8.55
CA THR A 5 13.73 9.26 -8.39
C THR A 5 12.42 8.79 -9.02
N GLY A 6 12.47 7.92 -10.03
CA GLY A 6 11.25 7.38 -10.67
C GLY A 6 10.48 6.43 -9.75
N ASN A 7 11.20 5.50 -9.11
CA ASN A 7 10.61 4.53 -8.20
C ASN A 7 9.98 5.16 -6.96
N ASP A 8 10.55 6.26 -6.44
CA ASP A 8 9.96 6.98 -5.30
C ASP A 8 8.64 7.67 -5.68
N GLN A 9 8.56 8.32 -6.85
CA GLN A 9 7.30 8.93 -7.33
C GLN A 9 6.22 7.90 -7.61
N GLU A 10 6.56 6.76 -8.20
CA GLU A 10 5.61 5.66 -8.46
C GLU A 10 5.14 5.03 -7.14
N LYS A 11 6.04 4.89 -6.17
CA LYS A 11 5.71 4.42 -4.81
C LYS A 11 4.77 5.38 -4.09
N ASP A 12 5.01 6.68 -4.17
CA ASP A 12 4.14 7.70 -3.56
C ASP A 12 2.76 7.72 -4.22
N ALA A 13 2.67 7.62 -5.55
CA ALA A 13 1.40 7.54 -6.28
C ALA A 13 0.62 6.25 -5.92
N TYR A 14 1.33 5.13 -5.77
CA TYR A 14 0.72 3.86 -5.36
C TYR A 14 0.25 3.92 -3.89
N LEU A 15 1.02 4.54 -3.01
CA LEU A 15 0.63 4.80 -1.62
C LEU A 15 -0.64 5.65 -1.53
N ASP A 16 -0.75 6.70 -2.34
CA ASP A 16 -1.94 7.55 -2.41
C ASP A 16 -3.18 6.75 -2.84
N THR A 17 -3.01 5.93 -3.87
CA THR A 17 -4.07 5.04 -4.39
C THR A 17 -4.53 4.01 -3.35
N LEU A 18 -3.60 3.47 -2.54
CA LEU A 18 -3.94 2.54 -1.46
C LEU A 18 -4.68 3.24 -0.32
N LYS A 19 -4.25 4.46 0.05
CA LYS A 19 -4.94 5.25 1.08
C LYS A 19 -6.36 5.62 0.66
N ALA A 20 -6.56 6.01 -0.60
CA ALA A 20 -7.88 6.30 -1.15
C ALA A 20 -8.80 5.07 -1.06
N GLN A 21 -8.36 3.91 -1.57
CA GLN A 21 -9.14 2.66 -1.50
C GLN A 21 -9.44 2.23 -0.06
N GLY A 22 -8.47 2.37 0.86
CA GLY A 22 -8.66 2.07 2.28
C GLY A 22 -9.69 3.00 2.92
N ALA A 23 -9.67 4.29 2.58
CA ALA A 23 -10.63 5.28 3.06
C ALA A 23 -12.05 5.02 2.53
N GLU A 24 -12.18 4.62 1.27
CA GLU A 24 -13.47 4.21 0.68
C GLU A 24 -14.04 2.98 1.41
N LEU A 25 -13.22 1.95 1.61
CA LEU A 25 -13.63 0.76 2.37
C LEU A 25 -13.97 1.09 3.82
N LEU A 26 -13.22 1.99 4.48
CA LEU A 26 -13.54 2.44 5.83
C LEU A 26 -14.89 3.17 5.91
N ALA A 27 -15.26 3.93 4.87
CA ALA A 27 -16.54 4.62 4.81
C ALA A 27 -17.73 3.64 4.73
N GLU A 28 -17.51 2.43 4.19
CA GLU A 28 -18.50 1.35 4.14
C GLU A 28 -18.66 0.61 5.48
N LEU A 29 -17.78 0.85 6.45
CA LEU A 29 -17.77 0.21 7.78
C LEU A 29 -17.93 -1.32 7.70
N PRO A 30 -17.04 -2.02 6.97
CA PRO A 30 -17.15 -3.44 6.73
C PRO A 30 -17.08 -4.21 8.05
N ALA A 31 -18.03 -5.14 8.24
CA ALA A 31 -18.08 -5.97 9.44
C ALA A 31 -16.86 -6.90 9.51
N GLU A 32 -16.36 -7.15 10.71
CA GLU A 32 -15.27 -8.10 10.94
C GLU A 32 -15.61 -9.48 10.35
N GLY A 33 -14.65 -10.09 9.67
CA GLY A 33 -14.82 -11.39 9.00
C GLY A 33 -15.42 -11.34 7.59
N THR A 34 -15.78 -10.15 7.09
CA THR A 34 -16.16 -9.97 5.67
C THR A 34 -14.94 -9.90 4.75
N ILE A 35 -15.17 -10.11 3.45
CA ILE A 35 -14.14 -9.96 2.43
C ILE A 35 -13.67 -8.50 2.38
N GLU A 36 -14.57 -7.54 2.53
CA GLU A 36 -14.23 -6.11 2.59
C GLU A 36 -13.31 -5.79 3.77
N HIS A 37 -13.57 -6.35 4.96
CA HIS A 37 -12.69 -6.17 6.12
C HIS A 37 -11.31 -6.80 5.91
N ALA A 38 -11.25 -7.99 5.29
CA ALA A 38 -9.99 -8.62 4.91
C ALA A 38 -9.22 -7.77 3.89
N ARG A 39 -9.91 -7.17 2.90
CA ARG A 39 -9.31 -6.27 1.92
C ARG A 39 -8.77 -5.00 2.57
N LEU A 40 -9.49 -4.42 3.50
CA LEU A 40 -9.04 -3.27 4.28
C LEU A 40 -7.74 -3.59 5.05
N SER A 41 -7.72 -4.74 5.75
CA SER A 41 -6.53 -5.20 6.49
C SER A 41 -5.32 -5.42 5.58
N LEU A 42 -5.53 -5.91 4.36
CA LEU A 42 -4.45 -6.07 3.36
C LEU A 42 -3.92 -4.72 2.86
N ILE A 43 -4.79 -3.73 2.69
CA ILE A 43 -4.40 -2.37 2.29
C ILE A 43 -3.56 -1.72 3.38
N ASP A 44 -3.98 -1.79 4.65
CA ASP A 44 -3.20 -1.30 5.79
C ASP A 44 -1.82 -1.95 5.86
N ALA A 45 -1.74 -3.29 5.76
CA ALA A 45 -0.46 -4.01 5.78
C ALA A 45 0.46 -3.59 4.62
N LYS A 46 -0.10 -3.33 3.44
CA LYS A 46 0.66 -2.86 2.26
C LYS A 46 1.17 -1.43 2.47
N ILE A 47 0.37 -0.54 3.04
CA ILE A 47 0.76 0.83 3.39
C ILE A 47 1.87 0.80 4.46
N GLU A 48 1.75 -0.03 5.49
CA GLU A 48 2.81 -0.21 6.49
C GLU A 48 4.10 -0.70 5.84
N GLN A 49 4.03 -1.70 4.95
CA GLN A 49 5.21 -2.20 4.24
C GLN A 49 5.89 -1.11 3.41
N LEU A 50 5.10 -0.24 2.78
CA LEU A 50 5.57 0.85 1.93
C LEU A 50 6.13 2.04 2.73
N THR A 51 5.56 2.31 3.91
CA THR A 51 5.96 3.44 4.77
C THR A 51 7.07 3.07 5.76
N ARG A 52 7.37 1.78 5.94
CA ARG A 52 8.48 1.33 6.77
C ARG A 52 9.82 1.89 6.25
N PRO A 53 10.68 2.42 7.13
CA PRO A 53 11.97 2.94 6.75
C PRO A 53 12.85 1.83 6.15
N ILE A 54 13.62 2.20 5.13
CA ILE A 54 14.42 1.35 4.20
C ILE A 54 15.45 0.43 4.90
N THR A 55 15.62 0.52 6.22
CA THR A 55 16.42 -0.43 7.01
C THR A 55 15.92 -1.88 6.95
N ALA A 56 14.68 -2.12 6.51
CA ALA A 56 14.13 -3.45 6.29
C ALA A 56 14.12 -3.83 4.80
N GLY A 57 15.31 -4.11 4.27
CA GLY A 57 15.61 -5.00 3.14
C GLY A 57 14.63 -5.08 1.96
N SER A 58 15.03 -4.46 0.85
CA SER A 58 14.77 -4.89 -0.53
C SER A 58 13.31 -5.11 -0.93
N TRP A 59 12.69 -4.02 -1.39
CA TRP A 59 11.50 -4.07 -2.23
C TRP A 59 11.82 -4.82 -3.53
N LYS A 60 11.34 -6.06 -3.69
CA LYS A 60 11.29 -6.75 -4.98
C LYS A 60 9.87 -6.56 -5.51
N LEU A 61 9.72 -5.63 -6.46
CA LEU A 61 8.51 -5.53 -7.28
C LEU A 61 8.20 -6.93 -7.84
N PRO A 62 6.92 -7.36 -7.85
CA PRO A 62 6.54 -8.56 -8.60
C PRO A 62 6.90 -8.30 -10.07
N ASP A 63 7.79 -9.14 -10.58
CA ASP A 63 8.17 -9.21 -12.00
C ASP A 63 6.89 -9.60 -12.78
N GLU A 64 6.52 -8.80 -13.78
CA GLU A 64 5.42 -9.09 -14.72
C GLU A 64 5.70 -10.34 -15.57
#